data_AF-A0A0M4RJW3-F1
#
_entry.id   AF-A0A0M4RJW3-F1
#
_cell.length_a   1.000
_cell.length_b   1.000
_cell.length_c   1.000
_cell.angle_alpha   90.00
_cell.angle_beta   90.00
_cell.angle_gamma   90.00
#
_symmetry.space_group_name_H-M   'P 1'
#
loop_
_entity.id
_entity.type
_entity.pdbx_description
1 polymer ?
#
loop_
_entity_poly.entity_id
_entity_poly.type
_entity_poly.pdbx_seq_one_letter_code
_entity_poly.pdbx_strand_id
1 'polypeptide(L)'
;MNKNIKMIDLKKLKKINVTVLLLVIVAILGIITLLMPSKDKIGEIEVRKVEQKKEEMVEVTVYGVTEGSDSPSKYTLTLKEASTSDLLKSAVEDMVKKYSLDLELVNIYFSDDIVYYEFNKKDLSEAFLNALQMTTQEITGVEEINLL
;
A
#
# COMPACT_ATOMS: atom_id res chain seq x y z
N MET A 1 -5.35 -46.31 25.98
CA MET A 1 -4.10 -46.71 25.28
C MET A 1 -2.93 -45.99 25.95
N ASN A 2 -2.09 -46.72 26.69
CA ASN A 2 -1.07 -46.17 27.60
C ASN A 2 0.28 -46.06 26.87
N LYS A 3 0.83 -44.86 26.68
CA LYS A 3 2.14 -44.66 26.03
C LYS A 3 3.26 -44.76 27.07
N ASN A 4 3.85 -45.95 27.20
CA ASN A 4 5.13 -46.13 27.88
C ASN A 4 6.28 -45.69 26.95
N ILE A 5 6.87 -44.52 27.21
CA ILE A 5 8.16 -44.15 26.59
C ILE A 5 9.24 -44.84 27.41
N LYS A 6 9.92 -45.83 26.81
CA LYS A 6 11.06 -46.51 27.45
C LYS A 6 12.19 -45.49 27.62
N MET A 7 12.44 -45.07 28.86
CA MET A 7 13.61 -44.30 29.25
C MET A 7 14.87 -45.14 28.93
N ILE A 8 15.77 -44.59 28.11
CA ILE A 8 17.01 -45.25 27.72
C ILE A 8 17.85 -45.44 28.98
N ASP A 9 18.19 -46.69 29.27
CA ASP A 9 18.92 -47.07 30.49
C ASP A 9 20.36 -46.55 30.42
N LEU A 10 20.61 -45.40 31.07
CA LEU A 10 21.88 -44.68 31.08
C LEU A 10 23.07 -45.55 31.56
N LYS A 11 22.78 -46.66 32.27
CA LYS A 11 23.78 -47.65 32.70
C LYS A 11 24.44 -48.39 31.53
N LYS A 12 23.79 -48.49 30.37
CA LYS A 12 24.37 -49.13 29.17
C LYS A 12 25.42 -48.27 28.48
N LEU A 13 25.36 -46.94 28.62
CA LEU A 13 26.35 -46.00 28.09
C LEU A 13 27.70 -46.07 28.82
N LYS A 14 27.72 -46.48 30.10
CA LYS A 14 28.95 -46.58 30.92
C LYS A 14 29.97 -47.63 30.46
N LYS A 15 29.58 -48.56 29.57
CA LYS A 15 30.47 -49.62 29.04
C LYS A 15 31.07 -49.30 27.67
N ILE A 16 30.71 -48.18 27.06
CA ILE A 16 31.22 -47.81 25.75
C ILE A 16 32.58 -47.14 25.95
N ASN A 17 33.61 -47.65 25.27
CA ASN A 17 34.92 -47.03 25.29
C ASN A 17 34.79 -45.60 24.73
N VAL A 18 35.18 -44.62 25.54
CA VAL A 18 35.07 -43.18 25.21
C VAL A 18 35.75 -42.86 23.88
N THR A 19 36.86 -43.54 23.56
CA THR A 19 37.55 -43.40 22.27
C THR A 19 36.68 -43.83 21.08
N VAL A 20 35.93 -44.92 21.23
CA VAL A 20 35.01 -45.41 20.19
C VAL A 20 33.81 -44.47 20.04
N LEU A 21 33.29 -43.96 21.16
CA LEU A 21 32.22 -42.95 21.15
C LEU A 21 32.68 -41.66 20.44
N LEU A 22 33.91 -41.21 20.72
CA LEU A 22 34.48 -40.02 20.09
C LEU A 22 34.63 -40.21 18.57
N LEU A 23 35.10 -41.38 18.13
CA LEU A 23 35.22 -41.72 16.71
C LEU A 23 33.88 -41.69 15.99
N VAL A 24 32.80 -42.18 16.62
CA VAL A 24 31.44 -42.11 16.05
C VAL A 24 30.99 -40.66 15.91
N ILE A 25 31.24 -39.80 16.90
CA ILE A 25 30.89 -38.38 16.82
C ILE A 25 31.67 -37.68 15.70
N VAL A 26 32.98 -37.94 15.59
CA VAL A 26 33.82 -37.35 14.53
C VAL A 26 33.37 -37.80 13.14
N ALA A 27 33.01 -39.07 12.98
CA ALA A 27 32.48 -39.58 11.71
C ALA A 27 31.16 -38.91 11.31
N ILE A 28 30.23 -38.72 12.27
CA ILE A 28 28.96 -38.02 12.02
C ILE A 28 29.22 -36.56 11.63
N LEU A 29 30.12 -35.87 12.33
CA LEU A 29 30.46 -34.48 12.02
C LEU A 29 31.06 -34.34 10.61
N GLY A 30 31.94 -35.26 10.21
CA GLY A 30 32.52 -35.30 8.87
C GLY A 30 31.49 -35.52 7.76
N ILE A 31 30.47 -36.34 8.01
CA ILE A 31 29.36 -36.54 7.05
C ILE A 31 28.51 -35.27 6.95
N ILE A 32 28.21 -34.60 8.06
CA ILE A 32 27.43 -33.36 8.06
C ILE A 32 28.16 -32.26 7.27
N THR A 33 29.47 -32.11 7.44
CA THR A 33 30.25 -31.12 6.67
C THR A 33 30.37 -31.48 5.18
N LEU A 34 30.42 -32.76 4.82
CA LEU A 34 30.41 -33.20 3.42
C LEU A 34 29.03 -32.99 2.75
N LEU A 35 27.96 -33.20 3.51
CA LEU A 35 26.57 -33.02 3.04
C LEU A 35 26.09 -31.57 3.09
N MET A 36 26.80 -30.69 3.80
CA MET A 36 26.49 -29.27 3.77
C MET A 36 26.70 -28.75 2.34
N PRO A 37 25.67 -28.14 1.73
CA PRO A 37 25.86 -27.49 0.44
C PRO A 37 26.93 -26.41 0.59
N SER A 38 27.85 -26.33 -0.38
CA SER A 38 28.90 -25.30 -0.39
C SER A 38 28.27 -23.92 -0.13
N LYS A 39 28.91 -23.10 0.72
CA LYS A 39 28.49 -21.72 0.99
C LYS A 39 28.41 -20.87 -0.30
N ASP A 40 29.07 -21.31 -1.36
CA ASP A 40 29.04 -20.70 -2.68
C ASP A 40 27.79 -21.04 -3.50
N LYS A 41 26.82 -21.79 -2.93
CA LYS A 41 25.51 -22.09 -3.53
C LYS A 41 24.35 -21.31 -2.91
N ILE A 42 24.63 -20.18 -2.26
CA ILE A 42 23.61 -19.14 -2.04
C ILE A 42 23.61 -18.23 -3.28
N GLY A 43 23.30 -18.82 -4.43
CA GLY A 43 23.17 -18.13 -5.71
C GLY A 43 21.88 -18.61 -6.33
N GLU A 44 21.00 -17.68 -6.63
CA GLU A 44 19.64 -17.90 -7.16
C GLU A 44 18.67 -18.54 -6.17
N ILE A 45 18.38 -17.80 -5.09
CA ILE A 45 16.96 -17.61 -4.80
C ILE A 45 16.44 -16.89 -6.05
N GLU A 46 15.69 -17.57 -6.92
CA GLU A 46 14.82 -16.91 -7.87
C GLU A 46 13.83 -16.10 -7.03
N VAL A 47 14.25 -14.91 -6.62
CA VAL A 47 13.34 -13.85 -6.27
C VAL A 47 12.54 -13.71 -7.55
N ARG A 48 11.34 -14.27 -7.60
CA ARG A 48 10.34 -13.82 -8.58
C ARG A 48 10.32 -12.31 -8.37
N LYS A 49 11.03 -11.58 -9.23
CA LYS A 49 10.84 -10.15 -9.38
C LYS A 49 9.38 -10.08 -9.78
N VAL A 50 8.52 -9.83 -8.80
CA VAL A 50 7.21 -9.30 -9.09
C VAL A 50 7.55 -8.01 -9.80
N GLU A 51 7.46 -8.01 -11.12
CA GLU A 51 7.54 -6.78 -11.90
C GLU A 51 6.47 -5.89 -11.27
N GLN A 52 6.89 -4.94 -10.44
CA GLN A 52 6.01 -3.86 -10.03
C GLN A 52 5.58 -3.24 -11.34
N LYS A 53 4.31 -3.48 -11.73
CA LYS A 53 3.71 -2.79 -12.86
C LYS A 53 4.09 -1.33 -12.70
N LYS A 54 4.81 -0.80 -13.69
CA LYS A 54 5.16 0.62 -13.73
C LYS A 54 3.88 1.39 -13.47
N GLU A 55 3.84 2.15 -12.39
CA GLU A 55 2.66 2.94 -12.04
C GLU A 55 2.40 3.88 -13.22
N GLU A 56 1.30 3.64 -13.91
CA GLU A 56 0.88 4.48 -15.02
C GLU A 56 0.32 5.77 -14.42
N MET A 57 0.80 6.89 -14.92
CA MET A 57 0.47 8.22 -14.42
C MET A 57 -0.40 8.91 -15.45
N VAL A 58 -1.45 9.58 -14.99
CA VAL A 58 -2.38 10.34 -15.82
C VAL A 58 -2.35 11.81 -15.41
N GLU A 59 -2.46 12.69 -16.41
CA GLU A 59 -2.62 14.12 -16.17
C GLU A 59 -4.11 14.45 -16.08
N VAL A 60 -4.50 15.05 -14.97
CA VAL A 60 -5.87 15.48 -14.70
C VAL A 60 -5.90 17.00 -14.63
N THR A 61 -6.81 17.61 -15.38
CA THR A 61 -7.08 19.05 -15.27
C THR A 61 -7.92 19.31 -14.01
N VAL A 62 -7.49 20.28 -13.21
CA VAL A 62 -8.15 20.69 -11.97
C VAL A 62 -8.32 22.20 -11.96
N TYR A 63 -9.41 22.67 -11.36
CA TYR A 63 -9.68 24.08 -11.10
C TYR A 63 -9.61 24.30 -9.60
N GLY A 64 -8.77 25.23 -9.15
CA GLY A 64 -8.61 25.52 -7.72
C GLY A 64 -8.64 27.02 -7.43
N VAL A 65 -8.96 27.34 -6.19
CA VAL A 65 -8.95 28.72 -5.67
C VAL A 65 -7.84 28.80 -4.63
N THR A 66 -6.87 29.68 -4.87
CA THR A 66 -5.87 30.03 -3.87
C THR A 66 -6.50 30.94 -2.82
N GLU A 67 -6.02 30.83 -1.58
CA GLU A 67 -6.43 31.72 -0.49
C GLU A 67 -6.35 33.20 -0.92
N GLY A 68 -7.46 33.94 -0.75
CA GLY A 68 -7.58 35.35 -1.14
C GLY A 68 -7.89 35.63 -2.62
N SER A 69 -8.11 34.61 -3.45
CA SER A 69 -8.61 34.77 -4.82
C SER A 69 -10.12 34.60 -4.89
N ASP A 70 -10.79 35.49 -5.64
CA ASP A 70 -12.22 35.40 -5.94
C ASP A 70 -12.50 34.60 -7.22
N SER A 71 -11.47 34.07 -7.89
CA SER A 71 -11.61 33.38 -9.18
C SER A 71 -10.87 32.04 -9.21
N PRO A 72 -11.49 30.98 -9.80
CA PRO A 72 -10.83 29.72 -10.07
C PRO A 72 -9.64 29.88 -11.03
N SER A 73 -8.62 29.06 -10.82
CA SER A 73 -7.45 28.94 -11.70
C SER A 73 -7.27 27.49 -12.15
N LYS A 74 -6.95 27.30 -13.43
CA LYS A 74 -6.71 25.98 -14.02
C LYS A 74 -5.27 25.53 -13.80
N TYR A 75 -5.07 24.28 -13.40
CA TYR A 75 -3.77 23.64 -13.31
C TYR A 75 -3.87 22.13 -13.60
N THR A 76 -2.72 21.49 -13.81
CA THR A 76 -2.64 20.05 -14.08
C THR A 76 -2.10 19.33 -12.85
N LEU A 77 -2.71 18.20 -12.52
CA LEU A 77 -2.27 17.29 -11.47
C LEU A 77 -1.89 15.94 -12.09
N THR A 78 -0.67 15.48 -11.83
CA THR A 78 -0.22 14.14 -12.26
C THR A 78 -0.58 13.13 -11.17
N LEU A 79 -1.55 12.27 -11.45
CA LEU A 79 -2.06 11.26 -10.53
C LEU A 79 -1.71 9.85 -11.00
N LYS A 80 -1.70 8.89 -10.08
CA LYS A 80 -1.68 7.47 -10.46
C LYS A 80 -2.99 7.16 -11.18
N GLU A 81 -2.92 6.38 -12.25
CA GLU A 81 -4.10 5.91 -12.95
C GLU A 81 -5.02 5.17 -11.97
N ALA A 82 -6.29 5.58 -11.97
CA ALA A 82 -7.30 5.06 -11.07
C ALA A 82 -8.69 5.22 -11.72
N SER A 83 -9.73 4.76 -11.02
CA SER A 83 -11.10 4.99 -11.45
C SER A 83 -11.41 6.49 -11.50
N THR A 84 -12.39 6.89 -12.32
CA THR A 84 -12.84 8.29 -12.39
C THR A 84 -13.21 8.85 -11.01
N SER A 85 -13.83 8.05 -10.15
CA SER A 85 -14.17 8.45 -8.77
C SER A 85 -12.94 8.68 -7.89
N ASP A 86 -11.92 7.83 -8.02
CA ASP A 86 -10.67 7.98 -7.25
C ASP A 86 -9.83 9.16 -7.73
N LEU A 87 -9.82 9.39 -9.05
CA LEU A 87 -9.18 10.57 -9.65
C LEU A 87 -9.87 11.86 -9.19
N LEU A 88 -11.21 11.90 -9.21
CA LEU A 88 -11.97 13.03 -8.70
C LEU A 88 -11.69 13.27 -7.21
N LYS A 89 -11.73 12.23 -6.39
CA LYS A 89 -11.42 12.33 -4.96
C LYS A 89 -10.03 12.93 -4.74
N SER A 90 -9.02 12.41 -5.44
CA SER A 90 -7.64 12.90 -5.33
C SER A 90 -7.49 14.36 -5.77
N ALA A 91 -8.17 14.74 -6.85
CA ALA A 91 -8.20 16.12 -7.34
C ALA A 91 -8.85 17.07 -6.33
N VAL A 92 -10.00 16.69 -5.76
CA VAL A 92 -10.72 17.51 -4.78
C VAL A 92 -9.95 17.62 -3.47
N GLU A 93 -9.28 16.55 -3.01
CA GLU A 93 -8.39 16.62 -1.85
C GLU A 93 -7.22 17.61 -2.07
N ASP A 94 -6.66 17.68 -3.28
CA ASP A 94 -5.63 18.67 -3.62
C ASP A 94 -6.19 20.10 -3.64
N MET A 95 -7.39 20.30 -4.22
CA MET A 95 -8.09 21.59 -4.19
C MET A 95 -8.33 22.08 -2.77
N VAL A 96 -8.85 21.21 -1.91
CA VAL A 96 -9.14 21.50 -0.50
C VAL A 96 -7.87 21.97 0.21
N LYS A 97 -6.76 21.25 0.05
CA LYS A 97 -5.47 21.60 0.68
C LYS A 97 -4.94 22.97 0.24
N LYS A 98 -5.18 23.35 -1.03
CA LYS A 98 -4.77 24.66 -1.56
C LYS A 98 -5.68 25.80 -1.10
N TYR A 99 -6.95 25.49 -0.85
CA TYR A 99 -7.96 26.45 -0.44
C TYR A 99 -7.89 26.78 1.06
N SER A 100 -7.85 25.75 1.92
CA SER A 100 -7.80 25.92 3.37
C SER A 100 -7.26 24.67 4.07
N LEU A 101 -6.34 24.86 5.01
CA LEU A 101 -5.78 23.76 5.80
C LEU A 101 -6.79 23.13 6.78
N ASP A 102 -7.86 23.85 7.12
CA ASP A 102 -8.89 23.39 8.06
C ASP A 102 -10.12 22.80 7.36
N LEU A 103 -10.17 22.86 6.02
CA LEU A 103 -11.21 22.23 5.24
C LEU A 103 -10.80 20.78 4.96
N GLU A 104 -11.75 19.86 5.06
CA GLU A 104 -11.54 18.45 4.75
C GLU A 104 -12.71 17.93 3.92
N LEU A 105 -12.39 17.21 2.85
CA LEU A 105 -13.34 16.38 2.13
C LEU A 105 -13.60 15.12 2.98
N VAL A 106 -14.84 14.95 3.45
CA VAL A 106 -15.27 13.79 4.23
C VAL A 106 -15.65 12.65 3.31
N ASN A 107 -16.48 12.91 2.29
CA ASN A 107 -16.93 11.90 1.35
C ASN A 107 -17.44 12.48 0.02
N ILE A 108 -17.52 11.62 -1.00
CA ILE A 108 -18.15 11.89 -2.29
C ILE A 108 -19.16 10.79 -2.58
N TYR A 109 -20.39 11.16 -2.94
CA TYR A 109 -21.43 10.23 -3.38
C TYR A 109 -21.82 10.52 -4.83
N PHE A 110 -21.93 9.47 -5.64
CA PHE A 110 -22.24 9.58 -7.07
C PHE A 110 -23.68 9.14 -7.34
N SER A 111 -24.46 10.02 -7.97
CA SER A 111 -25.71 9.71 -8.67
C SER A 111 -25.43 9.61 -10.19
N ASP A 112 -26.47 9.34 -10.98
CA ASP A 112 -26.39 9.32 -12.44
C ASP A 112 -26.05 10.70 -13.03
N ASP A 113 -26.55 11.77 -12.41
CA ASP A 113 -26.52 13.14 -12.90
C ASP A 113 -26.00 14.17 -11.89
N ILE A 114 -25.75 13.77 -10.65
CA ILE A 114 -25.33 14.65 -9.55
C ILE A 114 -24.18 14.04 -8.77
N VAL A 115 -23.17 14.85 -8.43
CA VAL A 115 -22.13 14.48 -7.46
C VAL A 115 -22.34 15.23 -6.15
N TYR A 116 -22.49 14.47 -5.05
CA TYR A 116 -22.67 15.02 -3.71
C TYR A 116 -21.35 15.05 -2.96
N TYR A 117 -21.01 16.20 -2.41
CA TYR A 117 -19.80 16.42 -1.63
C TYR A 117 -20.15 16.65 -0.16
N GLU A 118 -19.47 15.92 0.71
CA GLU A 118 -19.55 16.10 2.15
C GLU A 118 -18.22 16.70 2.62
N PHE A 119 -18.26 17.90 3.20
CA PHE A 119 -17.11 18.57 3.79
C PHE A 119 -17.30 18.75 5.29
N ASN A 120 -16.20 18.87 6.02
CA ASN A 120 -16.24 19.14 7.47
C ASN A 120 -16.76 20.56 7.80
N LYS A 121 -16.79 21.47 6.82
CA LYS A 121 -17.32 22.84 6.90
C LYS A 121 -18.25 23.09 5.73
N LYS A 122 -19.38 23.78 5.99
CA LYS A 122 -20.42 24.07 4.98
C LYS A 122 -20.29 25.45 4.34
N ASP A 123 -19.63 26.38 5.02
CA ASP A 123 -19.45 27.75 4.53
C ASP A 123 -18.24 27.79 3.59
N LEU A 124 -18.50 27.56 2.30
CA LEU A 124 -17.51 27.55 1.22
C LEU A 124 -17.79 28.72 0.28
N SER A 125 -16.73 29.40 -0.15
CA SER A 125 -16.90 30.54 -1.06
C SER A 125 -17.46 30.11 -2.42
N GLU A 126 -18.23 30.99 -3.05
CA GLU A 126 -18.78 30.76 -4.39
C GLU A 126 -17.68 30.41 -5.41
N ALA A 127 -16.51 31.04 -5.29
CA ALA A 127 -15.36 30.74 -6.13
C ALA A 127 -14.90 29.27 -5.97
N PHE A 128 -14.87 28.76 -4.73
CA PHE A 128 -14.50 27.36 -4.47
C PHE A 128 -15.55 26.40 -5.02
N LEU A 129 -16.84 26.71 -4.85
CA LEU A 129 -17.94 25.90 -5.38
C LEU A 129 -17.92 25.84 -6.91
N ASN A 130 -17.65 26.97 -7.56
CA ASN A 130 -17.48 27.02 -9.01
C ASN A 130 -16.27 26.18 -9.46
N ALA A 131 -15.12 26.31 -8.78
CA ALA A 131 -13.95 25.50 -9.07
C ALA A 131 -14.22 23.99 -8.89
N LEU A 132 -14.98 23.62 -7.86
CA LEU A 132 -15.40 22.25 -7.59
C LEU A 132 -16.31 21.71 -8.70
N GLN A 133 -17.26 22.52 -9.15
CA GLN A 133 -18.14 22.16 -10.26
C GLN A 133 -17.36 21.97 -11.57
N MET A 134 -16.50 22.93 -11.94
CA MET A 134 -15.67 22.83 -13.13
C MET A 134 -14.75 21.61 -13.11
N THR A 135 -14.15 21.30 -11.97
CA THR A 135 -13.31 20.09 -11.80
C THR A 135 -14.14 18.81 -11.91
N THR A 136 -15.34 18.80 -11.33
CA THR A 136 -16.26 17.64 -11.43
C THR A 136 -16.61 17.37 -12.88
N GLN A 137 -17.03 18.40 -13.61
CA GLN A 137 -17.40 18.30 -15.02
C GLN A 137 -16.23 17.83 -15.89
N GLU A 138 -15.04 18.38 -15.68
CA GLU A 138 -13.84 18.02 -16.44
C GLU A 138 -13.47 16.53 -16.27
N ILE A 139 -13.60 16.00 -15.04
CA ILE A 139 -13.17 14.63 -14.73
C ILE A 139 -14.26 13.60 -15.04
N THR A 140 -15.52 13.94 -14.75
CA THR A 140 -16.64 12.97 -14.78
C THR A 140 -17.61 13.20 -15.92
N GLY A 141 -17.65 14.42 -16.49
CA GLY A 141 -18.71 14.87 -17.39
C GLY A 141 -20.00 15.32 -16.69
N VAL A 142 -20.09 15.23 -15.35
CA VAL A 142 -21.28 15.61 -14.58
C VAL A 142 -21.22 17.10 -14.24
N GLU A 143 -22.28 17.82 -14.60
CA GLU A 143 -22.38 19.27 -14.39
C GLU A 143 -22.95 19.65 -13.03
N GLU A 144 -23.85 18.84 -12.48
CA GLU A 144 -24.56 19.15 -11.26
C GLU A 144 -23.80 18.62 -10.03
N ILE A 145 -23.59 19.50 -9.06
CA ILE A 145 -22.99 19.15 -7.77
C ILE A 145 -23.90 19.62 -6.65
N ASN A 146 -23.82 18.95 -5.50
CA ASN A 146 -24.52 19.37 -4.30
C ASN A 146 -23.67 19.14 -3.04
N LEU A 147 -23.91 19.94 -2.01
CA LEU A 147 -23.27 19.81 -0.70
C LEU A 147 -24.20 19.14 0.30
N LEU A 148 -23.64 18.26 1.15
CA LEU A 148 -24.37 17.57 2.23
C LEU A 148 -24.22 18.24 3.60
#